data_AF-A0A0X7A1Y4-F1
#
_entry.id   AF-A0A0X7A1Y4-F1
#
_cell.length_a   1.000
_cell.length_b   1.000
_cell.length_c   1.000
_cell.angle_alpha   90.00
_cell.angle_beta   90.00
_cell.angle_gamma   90.00
#
_symmetry.space_group_name_H-M   'P 1'
#
loop_
_entity.id
_entity.type
_entity.pdbx_description
1 polymer ?
#
loop_
_entity_poly.entity_id
_entity_poly.type
_entity_poly.pdbx_seq_one_letter_code
_entity_poly.pdbx_strand_id
1 'polypeptide(L)'
;MRSGNGTWRGVPPNDRVQAVVDILSLLADKQLQLKVYACVIEKKLFSPNDILSRSFEEVASCFDGYLKTLYKKKNPQRGLVILDKSNYEEKIQTLSHVFKHVGHANGQLRNFAEVPLFLDSKASRLIQMADLIAYWIFRHFQSGDQRGYDLIRPYFARYGIGPVSGLRCHVSPETEARLASLPVPAHPFPKATPKAIAAASQVTTPED
;
A
#
# COMPACT_ATOMS: atom_id res chain seq x y z
N MET A 1 7.63 -14.86 12.15
CA MET A 1 6.20 -14.79 11.79
C MET A 1 5.41 -15.62 12.80
N ARG A 2 4.21 -15.20 13.24
CA ARG A 2 3.41 -15.97 14.24
C ARG A 2 2.90 -17.30 13.63
N SER A 3 2.24 -18.16 14.41
CA SER A 3 1.60 -19.39 13.91
C SER A 3 0.60 -19.11 12.77
N GLY A 4 0.45 -20.07 11.86
CA GLY A 4 -0.46 -19.95 10.72
C GLY A 4 -1.90 -20.17 11.14
N ASN A 5 -2.84 -19.40 10.58
CA ASN A 5 -4.27 -19.56 10.81
C ASN A 5 -5.02 -19.68 9.48
N GLY A 6 -6.22 -20.29 9.49
CA GLY A 6 -7.04 -20.50 8.30
C GLY A 6 -6.29 -21.30 7.23
N THR A 7 -6.21 -20.76 6.02
CA THR A 7 -5.50 -21.33 4.87
C THR A 7 -3.99 -21.48 5.08
N TRP A 8 -3.42 -20.78 6.06
CA TRP A 8 -2.01 -20.89 6.43
C TRP A 8 -1.74 -21.93 7.53
N ARG A 9 -2.76 -22.63 8.02
CA ARG A 9 -2.61 -23.71 9.00
C ARG A 9 -1.81 -24.86 8.38
N GLY A 10 -0.80 -25.35 9.10
CA GLY A 10 0.08 -26.43 8.63
C GLY A 10 1.21 -25.98 7.70
N VAL A 11 1.21 -24.73 7.23
CA VAL A 11 2.31 -24.19 6.41
C VAL A 11 3.52 -23.84 7.29
N PRO A 12 4.72 -24.36 7.01
CA PRO A 12 5.93 -24.09 7.78
C PRO A 12 6.23 -22.58 7.93
N PRO A 13 6.80 -22.13 9.06
CA PRO A 13 7.14 -20.71 9.26
C PRO A 13 8.02 -20.12 8.16
N ASN A 14 8.99 -20.89 7.64
CA ASN A 14 9.91 -20.44 6.61
C ASN A 14 9.18 -20.20 5.28
N ASP A 15 8.31 -21.11 4.86
CA ASP A 15 7.54 -20.99 3.62
C ASP A 15 6.59 -19.78 3.66
N ARG A 16 6.03 -19.48 4.83
CA ARG A 16 5.19 -18.29 5.02
C ARG A 16 6.00 -16.99 4.92
N VAL A 17 7.20 -16.99 5.50
CA VAL A 17 8.13 -15.86 5.34
C VAL A 17 8.55 -15.72 3.88
N GLN A 18 8.84 -16.82 3.19
CA GLN A 18 9.20 -16.79 1.77
C GLN A 18 8.06 -16.23 0.92
N ALA A 19 6.82 -16.67 1.13
CA ALA A 19 5.66 -16.13 0.43
C ALA A 19 5.50 -14.62 0.64
N VAL A 20 5.72 -14.13 1.87
CA VAL A 20 5.71 -12.69 2.17
C VAL A 20 6.79 -11.96 1.38
N VAL A 21 8.01 -12.46 1.39
CA VAL A 21 9.13 -11.85 0.67
C VAL A 21 8.87 -11.83 -0.83
N ASP A 22 8.39 -12.94 -1.39
CA ASP A 22 8.08 -13.06 -2.81
C ASP A 22 7.00 -12.08 -3.24
N ILE A 23 5.93 -11.93 -2.46
CA ILE A 23 4.86 -10.94 -2.73
C ILE A 23 5.42 -9.52 -2.65
N LEU A 24 6.15 -9.17 -1.58
CA LEU A 24 6.72 -7.82 -1.44
C LEU A 24 7.76 -7.52 -2.52
N SER A 25 8.47 -8.53 -3.02
CA SER A 25 9.43 -8.36 -4.11
C SER A 25 8.78 -7.93 -5.43
N LEU A 26 7.48 -8.17 -5.62
CA LEU A 26 6.74 -7.69 -6.78
C LEU A 26 6.71 -6.16 -6.88
N LEU A 27 6.92 -5.44 -5.78
CA LEU A 27 7.08 -3.98 -5.81
C LEU A 27 8.29 -3.55 -6.66
N ALA A 28 9.32 -4.39 -6.75
CA ALA A 28 10.51 -4.15 -7.58
C ALA A 28 10.27 -4.37 -9.07
N ASP A 29 9.13 -4.95 -9.44
CA ASP A 29 8.82 -5.22 -10.84
C ASP A 29 8.53 -3.94 -11.62
N LYS A 30 9.43 -3.62 -12.55
CA LYS A 30 9.33 -2.44 -13.40
C LYS A 30 8.14 -2.47 -14.36
N GLN A 31 7.66 -3.66 -14.73
CA GLN A 31 6.48 -3.80 -15.60
C GLN A 31 5.19 -3.49 -14.85
N LEU A 32 5.10 -3.84 -13.57
CA LEU A 32 3.91 -3.57 -12.76
C LEU A 32 3.80 -2.10 -12.32
N GLN A 33 4.91 -1.36 -12.32
CA GLN A 33 4.97 0.07 -11.97
C GLN A 33 4.29 0.42 -10.63
N LEU A 34 4.32 -0.49 -9.67
CA LEU A 34 3.61 -0.35 -8.40
C LEU A 34 4.15 0.83 -7.59
N LYS A 35 3.23 1.53 -6.92
CA LYS A 35 3.50 2.62 -5.99
C LYS A 35 2.70 2.40 -4.72
N VAL A 36 3.32 2.67 -3.58
CA VAL A 36 2.70 2.51 -2.27
C VAL A 36 2.26 3.86 -1.75
N TYR A 37 1.00 3.90 -1.29
CA TYR A 37 0.40 5.01 -0.57
C TYR A 37 -0.10 4.48 0.77
N ALA A 38 0.24 5.14 1.87
CA ALA A 38 -0.08 4.68 3.21
C ALA A 38 -0.25 5.85 4.18
N CYS A 39 -1.16 5.67 5.14
CA CYS A 39 -1.33 6.56 6.27
C CYS A 39 -1.18 5.76 7.57
N VAL A 40 -0.32 6.24 8.46
CA VAL A 40 -0.08 5.67 9.79
C VAL A 40 -0.60 6.64 10.82
N ILE A 41 -1.49 6.17 11.69
CA ILE A 41 -2.09 6.98 12.75
C ILE A 41 -1.88 6.28 14.08
N GLU A 42 -1.23 6.95 15.02
CA GLU A 42 -1.19 6.54 16.41
C GLU A 42 -2.52 6.89 17.08
N LYS A 43 -3.27 5.86 17.50
CA LYS A 43 -4.66 6.00 17.95
C LYS A 43 -4.87 7.03 19.06
N LYS A 44 -3.88 7.23 19.94
CA LYS A 44 -3.97 8.18 21.07
C LYS A 44 -4.02 9.64 20.62
N LEU A 45 -3.66 9.94 19.38
CA LEU A 45 -3.59 11.31 18.84
C LEU A 45 -4.90 11.79 18.22
N PHE A 46 -5.88 10.90 18.02
CA PHE A 46 -7.13 11.21 17.33
C PHE A 46 -8.33 10.59 18.06
N SER A 47 -9.49 11.22 17.91
CA SER A 47 -10.75 10.59 18.27
C SER A 47 -10.98 9.34 17.41
N PRO A 48 -11.43 8.20 17.99
CA PRO A 48 -11.71 6.98 17.23
C PRO A 48 -12.64 7.18 16.02
N ASN A 49 -13.56 8.14 16.11
CA ASN A 49 -14.53 8.44 15.05
C ASN A 49 -13.89 9.11 13.82
N ASP A 50 -12.74 9.78 14.02
CA ASP A 50 -12.05 10.57 12.99
C ASP A 50 -10.95 9.78 12.29
N ILE A 51 -10.45 8.71 12.89
CA ILE A 51 -9.32 7.91 12.38
C ILE A 51 -9.59 7.42 10.95
N LEU A 52 -10.78 6.89 10.68
CA LEU A 52 -11.13 6.39 9.35
C LEU A 52 -11.19 7.52 8.31
N SER A 53 -11.87 8.61 8.65
CA SER A 53 -12.01 9.75 7.74
C SER A 53 -10.65 10.34 7.40
N ARG A 54 -9.80 10.48 8.42
CA ARG A 54 -8.43 10.99 8.28
C ARG A 54 -7.54 10.05 7.47
N SER A 55 -7.59 8.75 7.72
CA SER A 55 -6.76 7.78 6.99
C SER A 55 -7.12 7.73 5.51
N PHE A 56 -8.42 7.77 5.19
CA PHE A 56 -8.89 7.83 3.82
C PHE A 56 -8.47 9.13 3.13
N GLU A 57 -8.67 10.28 3.78
CA GLU A 57 -8.31 11.59 3.21
C GLU A 57 -6.81 11.67 2.87
N GLU A 58 -5.94 11.22 3.77
CA GLU A 58 -4.49 11.24 3.57
C GLU A 58 -4.06 10.38 2.37
N VAL A 59 -4.57 9.15 2.28
CA VAL A 59 -4.25 8.24 1.16
C VAL A 59 -4.81 8.79 -0.16
N ALA A 60 -6.06 9.27 -0.15
CA ALA A 60 -6.71 9.84 -1.32
C ALA A 60 -5.98 11.11 -1.82
N SER A 61 -5.57 11.98 -0.90
CA SER A 61 -4.78 13.19 -1.20
C SER A 61 -3.42 12.84 -1.81
N CYS A 62 -2.74 11.81 -1.29
CA CYS A 62 -1.50 11.35 -1.88
C CYS A 62 -1.68 10.83 -3.31
N PHE A 63 -2.73 10.06 -3.56
CA PHE A 63 -3.03 9.55 -4.90
C PHE A 63 -3.44 10.66 -5.86
N ASP A 64 -4.30 11.61 -5.45
CA ASP A 64 -4.68 12.77 -6.25
C ASP A 64 -3.46 13.65 -6.60
N GLY A 65 -2.55 13.87 -5.63
CA GLY A 65 -1.29 14.59 -5.87
C GLY A 65 -0.39 13.91 -6.90
N TYR A 66 -0.36 12.58 -6.93
CA TYR A 66 0.32 11.81 -7.96
C TYR A 66 -0.33 12.00 -9.34
N LEU A 67 -1.66 11.87 -9.44
CA LEU A 67 -2.39 12.10 -10.69
C LEU A 67 -2.21 13.52 -11.22
N LYS A 68 -2.22 14.53 -10.34
CA LYS A 68 -1.90 15.93 -10.68
C LYS A 68 -0.50 16.07 -11.27
N THR A 69 0.47 15.29 -10.78
CA THR A 69 1.84 15.27 -11.32
C THR A 69 1.86 14.65 -12.73
N LEU A 70 1.10 13.59 -12.98
CA LEU A 70 0.93 13.00 -14.32
C LEU A 70 0.24 13.98 -15.29
N TYR A 71 -0.82 14.65 -14.83
CA TYR A 71 -1.53 15.66 -15.61
C TYR A 71 -0.59 16.77 -16.09
N LYS A 72 0.26 17.29 -15.19
CA LYS A 72 1.30 18.29 -15.55
C LYS A 72 2.30 17.78 -16.58
N LYS A 73 2.52 16.46 -16.65
CA LYS A 73 3.35 15.80 -17.67
C LYS A 73 2.57 15.43 -18.94
N LYS A 74 1.41 16.05 -19.17
CA LYS A 74 0.51 15.80 -20.31
C LYS A 74 -0.02 14.36 -20.37
N ASN A 75 -0.17 13.71 -19.22
CA ASN A 75 -0.84 12.41 -19.08
C ASN A 75 -2.12 12.57 -18.24
N PRO A 76 -3.28 12.88 -18.86
CA PRO A 76 -4.52 13.24 -18.16
C PRO A 76 -5.35 12.02 -17.74
N GLN A 77 -4.72 10.97 -17.23
CA GLN A 77 -5.42 9.80 -16.69
C GLN A 77 -6.19 10.14 -15.41
N ARG A 78 -7.36 9.51 -15.24
CA ARG A 78 -8.15 9.57 -14.01
C ARG A 78 -7.94 8.30 -13.18
N GLY A 79 -7.92 8.45 -11.86
CA GLY A 79 -7.69 7.36 -10.92
C GLY A 79 -8.96 6.62 -10.53
N LEU A 80 -8.83 5.32 -10.26
CA LEU A 80 -9.87 4.51 -9.65
C LEU A 80 -9.42 4.06 -8.26
N VAL A 81 -10.33 4.11 -7.29
CA VAL A 81 -10.07 3.61 -5.93
C VAL A 81 -10.91 2.36 -5.73
N ILE A 82 -10.24 1.24 -5.42
CA ILE A 82 -10.87 -0.04 -5.12
C ILE A 82 -10.46 -0.43 -3.71
N LEU A 83 -11.44 -0.76 -2.87
CA LEU A 83 -11.27 -1.09 -1.46
C LEU A 83 -11.77 -2.51 -1.19
N ASP A 84 -11.23 -3.15 -0.15
CA ASP A 84 -11.81 -4.37 0.38
C ASP A 84 -13.18 -4.08 1.00
N LYS A 85 -14.07 -5.07 0.97
CA LYS A 85 -15.36 -4.99 1.63
C LYS A 85 -15.17 -4.80 3.13
N SER A 86 -15.93 -3.88 3.72
CA SER A 86 -15.84 -3.60 5.15
C SER A 86 -17.16 -3.07 5.71
N ASN A 87 -17.31 -3.13 7.03
CA ASN A 87 -18.47 -2.54 7.71
C ASN A 87 -18.51 -0.99 7.62
N TYR A 88 -17.53 -0.37 6.95
CA TYR A 88 -17.42 1.08 6.79
C TYR A 88 -17.76 1.58 5.39
N GLU A 89 -18.28 0.71 4.51
CA GLU A 89 -18.60 1.03 3.12
C GLU A 89 -19.42 2.32 2.96
N GLU A 90 -20.55 2.43 3.66
CA GLU A 90 -21.43 3.61 3.60
C GLU A 90 -20.72 4.89 4.07
N LYS A 91 -19.91 4.79 5.13
CA LYS A 91 -19.11 5.91 5.65
C LYS A 91 -18.06 6.34 4.63
N ILE A 92 -17.39 5.40 3.96
CA ILE A 92 -16.39 5.70 2.92
C ILE A 92 -17.03 6.30 1.66
N GLN A 93 -18.17 5.80 1.23
CA GLN A 93 -18.93 6.37 0.11
C GLN A 93 -19.35 7.81 0.41
N THR A 94 -19.88 8.05 1.62
CA THR A 94 -20.25 9.39 2.09
C THR A 94 -19.04 10.32 2.10
N LEU A 95 -17.92 9.89 2.69
CA LEU A 95 -16.67 10.64 2.71
C LEU A 95 -16.20 11.00 1.30
N SER A 96 -16.25 10.05 0.37
CA SER A 96 -15.83 10.26 -1.01
C SER A 96 -16.71 11.26 -1.74
N HIS A 97 -18.02 11.23 -1.50
CA HIS A 97 -18.94 12.22 -2.03
C HIS A 97 -18.64 13.62 -1.48
N VAL A 98 -18.46 13.74 -0.16
CA VAL A 98 -18.08 15.01 0.50
C VAL A 98 -16.76 15.55 -0.07
N PHE A 99 -15.74 14.70 -0.20
CA PHE A 99 -14.43 15.13 -0.70
C PHE A 99 -14.42 15.51 -2.19
N LYS A 100 -15.32 14.92 -2.99
CA LYS A 100 -15.48 15.24 -4.41
C LYS A 100 -16.30 16.52 -4.64
N HIS A 101 -17.35 16.74 -3.86
CA HIS A 101 -18.35 17.79 -4.13
C HIS A 101 -18.22 19.03 -3.23
N VAL A 102 -17.90 18.85 -1.95
CA VAL A 102 -17.84 19.94 -0.95
C VAL A 102 -16.41 20.45 -0.79
N GLY A 103 -15.40 19.59 -1.03
CA GLY A 103 -14.00 19.88 -0.73
C GLY A 103 -13.67 19.70 0.76
N HIS A 104 -12.39 19.78 1.09
CA HIS A 104 -11.85 19.61 2.44
C HIS A 104 -10.69 20.58 2.70
N ALA A 105 -10.14 20.59 3.92
CA ALA A 105 -9.11 21.53 4.37
C ALA A 105 -7.86 21.61 3.45
N ASN A 106 -7.61 20.56 2.65
CA ASN A 106 -6.51 20.46 1.69
C ASN A 106 -6.90 20.63 0.21
N GLY A 107 -8.17 20.96 -0.11
CA GLY A 107 -8.67 21.18 -1.46
C GLY A 107 -9.81 20.23 -1.87
N GLN A 108 -10.01 20.04 -3.18
CA GLN A 108 -10.99 19.09 -3.74
C GLN A 108 -10.25 17.94 -4.42
N LEU A 109 -10.74 16.70 -4.26
CA LEU A 109 -10.29 15.55 -5.03
C LEU A 109 -10.84 15.66 -6.46
N ARG A 110 -10.00 15.98 -7.43
CA ARG A 110 -10.42 16.29 -8.81
C ARG A 110 -10.14 15.18 -9.80
N ASN A 111 -9.18 14.30 -9.49
CA ASN A 111 -8.61 13.39 -10.48
C ASN A 111 -9.20 11.97 -10.43
N PHE A 112 -10.20 11.70 -9.60
CA PHE A 112 -10.84 10.38 -9.52
C PHE A 112 -11.93 10.22 -10.58
N ALA A 113 -11.93 9.07 -11.26
CA ALA A 113 -12.87 8.73 -12.31
C ALA A 113 -14.30 8.52 -11.77
N GLU A 114 -14.40 7.83 -10.63
CA GLU A 114 -15.63 7.31 -10.04
C GLU A 114 -15.58 7.41 -8.51
N VAL A 115 -16.71 7.17 -7.84
CA VAL A 115 -16.74 6.83 -6.41
C VAL A 115 -15.94 5.54 -6.13
N PRO A 116 -15.45 5.32 -4.89
CA PRO A 116 -14.73 4.08 -4.58
C PRO A 116 -15.58 2.84 -4.84
N LEU A 117 -14.95 1.85 -5.45
CA LEU A 117 -15.53 0.52 -5.67
C LEU A 117 -15.10 -0.43 -4.56
N PHE A 118 -15.93 -1.42 -4.26
CA PHE A 118 -15.67 -2.40 -3.23
C PHE A 118 -15.62 -3.81 -3.82
N LEU A 119 -14.62 -4.58 -3.42
CA LEU A 119 -14.37 -5.92 -3.93
C LEU A 119 -14.06 -6.87 -2.76
N ASP A 120 -14.44 -8.13 -2.89
CA ASP A 120 -14.00 -9.18 -1.96
C ASP A 120 -12.48 -9.40 -2.12
N SER A 121 -11.71 -9.30 -1.04
CA SER A 121 -10.26 -9.56 -1.03
C SER A 121 -9.86 -10.93 -1.59
N LYS A 122 -10.72 -11.96 -1.56
CA LYS A 122 -10.46 -13.25 -2.22
C LYS A 122 -10.46 -13.14 -3.75
N ALA A 123 -11.13 -12.13 -4.30
CA ALA A 123 -11.25 -11.90 -5.74
C ALA A 123 -10.12 -11.00 -6.31
N SER A 124 -9.25 -10.40 -5.48
CA SER A 124 -8.14 -9.57 -5.97
C SER A 124 -6.82 -9.79 -5.24
N ARG A 125 -5.82 -10.21 -6.03
CA ARG A 125 -4.42 -10.31 -5.58
C ARG A 125 -3.82 -8.96 -5.20
N LEU A 126 -4.27 -7.86 -5.80
CA LEU A 126 -3.79 -6.51 -5.46
C LEU A 126 -4.34 -6.04 -4.10
N ILE A 127 -5.59 -6.38 -3.78
CA ILE A 127 -6.15 -6.11 -2.44
C ILE A 127 -5.39 -6.91 -1.38
N GLN A 128 -5.15 -8.20 -1.62
CA GLN A 128 -4.33 -9.04 -0.71
C GLN A 128 -2.91 -8.47 -0.52
N MET A 129 -2.30 -7.95 -1.59
CA MET A 129 -0.99 -7.30 -1.51
C MET A 129 -1.06 -6.00 -0.69
N ALA A 130 -2.12 -5.20 -0.85
CA ALA A 130 -2.34 -3.99 -0.06
C ALA A 130 -2.48 -4.29 1.44
N ASP A 131 -3.23 -5.34 1.80
CA ASP A 131 -3.36 -5.81 3.18
C ASP A 131 -2.02 -6.24 3.77
N LEU A 132 -1.22 -6.99 3.00
CA LEU A 132 0.11 -7.42 3.41
C LEU A 132 1.04 -6.22 3.64
N ILE A 133 1.01 -5.22 2.75
CA ILE A 133 1.77 -3.97 2.88
C ILE A 133 1.34 -3.23 4.15
N ALA A 134 0.03 -3.04 4.36
CA ALA A 134 -0.50 -2.37 5.54
C ALA A 134 -0.08 -3.08 6.83
N TYR A 135 -0.11 -4.42 6.85
CA TYR A 135 0.37 -5.23 7.97
C TYR A 135 1.84 -4.96 8.30
N TRP A 136 2.73 -4.96 7.31
CA TRP A 136 4.16 -4.76 7.56
C TRP A 136 4.52 -3.32 7.95
N ILE A 137 3.80 -2.34 7.40
CA ILE A 137 3.89 -0.95 7.87
C ILE A 137 3.45 -0.88 9.33
N PHE A 138 2.28 -1.43 9.68
CA PHE A 138 1.81 -1.47 11.07
C PHE A 138 2.83 -2.13 12.01
N ARG A 139 3.41 -3.27 11.62
CA ARG A 139 4.41 -3.99 12.40
C ARG A 139 5.66 -3.17 12.70
N HIS A 140 6.14 -2.41 11.73
CA HIS A 140 7.27 -1.49 11.92
C HIS A 140 6.92 -0.43 12.97
N PHE A 141 5.81 0.29 12.80
CA PHE A 141 5.42 1.35 13.73
C PHE A 141 5.05 0.83 15.12
N GLN A 142 4.35 -0.30 15.23
CA GLN A 142 3.87 -0.85 16.51
C GLN A 142 4.98 -1.55 17.31
N SER A 143 5.86 -2.29 16.65
CA SER A 143 6.80 -3.22 17.32
C SER A 143 8.26 -3.07 16.91
N GLY A 144 8.57 -2.14 15.99
CA GLY A 144 9.93 -1.95 15.49
C GLY A 144 10.39 -3.02 14.48
N ASP A 145 9.48 -3.86 13.98
CA ASP A 145 9.82 -4.92 13.03
C ASP A 145 9.99 -4.34 11.62
N GLN A 146 11.23 -3.94 11.29
CA GLN A 146 11.56 -3.23 10.05
C GLN A 146 11.69 -4.13 8.80
N ARG A 147 11.72 -5.46 8.95
CA ARG A 147 12.05 -6.40 7.84
C ARG A 147 11.17 -6.24 6.60
N GLY A 148 9.84 -6.21 6.78
CA GLY A 148 8.92 -5.99 5.68
C GLY A 148 8.85 -4.53 5.24
N TYR A 149 8.98 -3.60 6.19
CA TYR A 149 8.97 -2.17 5.91
C TYR A 149 10.15 -1.74 5.03
N ASP A 150 11.34 -2.31 5.23
CA ASP A 150 12.52 -2.03 4.43
C ASP A 150 12.36 -2.46 2.96
N LEU A 151 11.59 -3.52 2.71
CA LEU A 151 11.21 -3.93 1.36
C LEU A 151 10.17 -2.99 0.73
N ILE A 152 9.32 -2.34 1.53
CA ILE A 152 8.23 -1.47 1.07
C ILE A 152 8.72 -0.03 0.86
N ARG A 153 9.58 0.47 1.76
CA ARG A 153 10.03 1.87 1.84
C ARG A 153 10.50 2.48 0.52
N PRO A 154 11.27 1.77 -0.34
CA PRO A 154 11.72 2.33 -1.62
C PRO A 154 10.58 2.66 -2.59
N TYR A 155 9.40 2.06 -2.38
CA TYR A 155 8.27 2.10 -3.32
C TYR A 155 7.15 3.05 -2.90
N PHE A 156 7.31 3.78 -1.79
CA PHE A 156 6.42 4.88 -1.49
C PHE A 156 6.41 5.88 -2.65
N ALA A 157 5.20 6.28 -3.07
CA ALA A 157 5.04 7.19 -4.18
C ALA A 157 5.80 8.50 -3.94
N ARG A 158 6.30 9.12 -5.02
CA ARG A 158 6.92 10.44 -4.96
C ARG A 158 6.24 11.32 -6.00
N TYR A 159 5.76 12.49 -5.57
CA TYR A 159 4.99 13.40 -6.41
C TYR A 159 5.15 14.86 -5.93
N GLY A 160 4.68 15.82 -6.74
CA GLY A 160 4.75 17.24 -6.41
C GLY A 160 6.12 17.90 -6.63
N ILE A 161 6.28 19.12 -6.10
CA ILE A 161 7.54 19.89 -6.09
C ILE A 161 8.18 19.66 -4.72
N GLY A 162 9.37 19.07 -4.68
CA GLY A 162 9.97 18.52 -3.45
C GLY A 162 9.53 17.07 -3.18
N PRO A 163 10.20 16.33 -2.29
CA PRO A 163 9.91 14.92 -2.06
C PRO A 163 8.65 14.75 -1.19
N VAL A 164 7.46 14.92 -1.78
CA VAL A 164 6.23 14.48 -1.12
C VAL A 164 6.18 12.96 -1.20
N SER A 165 6.23 12.31 -0.04
CA SER A 165 6.17 10.86 0.10
C SER A 165 4.72 10.38 0.09
N GLY A 166 4.48 9.21 -0.51
CA GLY A 166 3.22 8.47 -0.41
C GLY A 166 2.94 7.93 1.00
N LEU A 167 3.86 8.09 1.95
CA LEU A 167 3.67 7.78 3.37
C LEU A 167 3.32 9.06 4.16
N ARG A 168 2.18 9.02 4.85
CA ARG A 168 1.75 10.02 5.84
C ARG A 168 1.79 9.42 7.23
N CYS A 169 2.47 10.07 8.17
CA CYS A 169 2.60 9.60 9.53
C CYS A 169 2.05 10.64 10.50
N HIS A 170 1.11 10.21 11.34
CA HIS A 170 0.64 10.94 12.50
C HIS A 170 0.98 10.11 13.74
N VAL A 171 2.23 10.22 14.18
CA VAL A 171 2.80 9.46 15.31
C VAL A 171 3.40 10.42 16.33
N SER A 172 3.51 9.99 17.58
CA SER A 172 4.08 10.84 18.63
C SER A 172 5.60 10.94 18.53
N PRO A 173 6.23 12.01 19.05
CA PRO A 173 7.68 12.16 19.03
C PRO A 173 8.41 10.97 19.69
N GLU A 174 7.82 10.35 20.70
CA GLU A 174 8.38 9.16 21.35
C GLU A 174 8.40 7.95 20.40
N THR A 175 7.36 7.79 19.58
CA THR A 175 7.31 6.77 18.54
C THR A 175 8.40 7.02 17.50
N GLU A 176 8.60 8.26 17.06
CA GLU A 176 9.67 8.61 16.11
C GLU A 176 11.06 8.32 16.67
N ALA A 177 11.34 8.75 17.90
CA ALA A 177 12.62 8.53 18.57
C ALA A 177 12.94 7.02 18.75
N ARG A 178 11.92 6.22 19.07
CA ARG A 178 12.07 4.76 19.15
C ARG A 178 12.36 4.14 17.78
N LEU A 179 11.69 4.58 16.72
CA LEU A 179 11.89 4.05 15.37
C LEU A 179 13.28 4.46 14.81
N ALA A 180 13.82 5.61 15.21
CA ALA A 180 15.15 6.05 14.83
C ALA A 180 16.28 5.23 15.48
N SER A 181 16.01 4.56 16.61
CA SER A 181 17.00 3.81 17.39
C SER A 181 16.83 2.28 17.28
N LEU A 182 16.16 1.80 16.23
CA LEU A 182 15.93 0.36 16.05
C LEU A 182 17.24 -0.41 15.78
N PRO A 183 17.45 -1.55 16.47
CA PRO A 183 18.59 -2.42 16.19
C PRO A 183 18.40 -3.17 14.86
N VAL A 184 19.51 -3.67 14.31
CA VAL A 184 19.47 -4.57 13.15
C VAL A 184 18.63 -5.82 13.48
N PRO A 185 17.74 -6.29 12.59
CA PRO A 185 16.89 -7.43 12.89
C PRO A 185 17.70 -8.71 13.12
N ALA A 186 17.49 -9.39 14.25
CA ALA A 186 18.17 -10.65 14.59
C ALA A 186 17.91 -11.80 13.59
N HIS A 187 16.75 -11.78 12.93
CA HIS A 187 16.34 -12.77 11.93
C HIS A 187 15.90 -12.05 10.66
N PRO A 188 16.84 -11.70 9.75
CA PRO A 188 16.51 -11.01 8.51
C PRO A 188 15.63 -11.88 7.61
N PHE A 189 14.91 -11.25 6.70
CA PHE A 189 14.16 -11.98 5.68
C PHE A 189 15.10 -12.71 4.71
N PRO A 190 14.67 -13.87 4.18
CA PRO A 190 15.37 -14.54 3.10
C PRO A 190 15.36 -13.68 1.83
N LYS A 191 16.15 -14.09 0.84
CA LYS A 191 16.06 -13.49 -0.50
C LYS A 191 14.77 -13.94 -1.19
N ALA A 192 14.23 -13.08 -2.05
CA ALA A 192 13.09 -13.45 -2.88
C ALA A 192 13.45 -14.59 -3.84
N THR A 193 12.48 -15.45 -4.12
CA THR A 193 12.59 -16.52 -5.10
C THR A 193 12.80 -15.88 -6.48
N PRO A 194 13.82 -16.30 -7.26
CA PRO A 194 14.01 -15.79 -8.62
C PRO A 194 12.77 -16.06 -9.48
N LYS A 195 12.32 -15.06 -10.25
CA LYS A 195 11.29 -15.29 -11.26
C LYS A 195 11.83 -16.27 -12.29
N ALA A 196 11.07 -17.34 -12.56
CA ALA A 196 11.35 -18.19 -13.71
C ALA A 196 11.24 -17.33 -14.97
N ILE A 197 12.35 -17.16 -15.69
CA ILE A 197 12.33 -16.53 -17.00
C ILE A 197 11.60 -17.51 -17.91
N ALA A 198 10.39 -17.17 -18.34
CA ALA A 198 9.69 -17.95 -19.35
C ALA A 198 10.60 -18.01 -20.57
N ALA A 199 11.11 -19.20 -20.89
CA ALA A 199 11.84 -19.43 -22.13
C ALA A 199 10.91 -19.04 -23.27
N ALA A 200 11.34 -18.09 -24.10
CA ALA A 200 10.60 -17.70 -25.29
C ALA A 200 10.49 -18.95 -26.17
N SER A 201 9.28 -19.50 -26.28
CA SER A 201 8.98 -20.55 -27.25
C SER A 201 9.31 -20.00 -28.62
N GLN A 202 10.37 -20.52 -29.25
CA GLN A 202 10.64 -20.29 -30.65
C GLN A 202 9.45 -20.80 -31.45
N VAL A 203 8.67 -19.88 -32.00
CA VAL A 203 7.66 -20.20 -33.00
C VAL A 203 8.43 -20.56 -34.27
N THR A 204 8.60 -21.85 -34.51
CA THR A 204 8.98 -22.38 -35.81
C THR A 204 7.79 -22.20 -36.74
N THR A 205 7.88 -21.22 -37.65
CA THR A 205 7.01 -21.13 -38.82
C THR A 205 7.30 -22.33 -39.74
N PRO A 206 6.30 -23.09 -40.20
CA PRO A 206 6.51 -24.02 -41.31
C PRO A 206 6.65 -23.20 -42.60
N GLU A 207 7.69 -23.49 -43.39
CA GLU A 207 7.82 -23.01 -44.76
C GLU A 207 6.81 -23.78 -45.64
N ASP A 208 6.09 -23.03 -46.48
CA ASP A 208 5.26 -23.53 -47.59
C ASP A 208 6.14 -23.95 -48.79
#